data_AF-A0A6I7MS15-F1
#
_entry.id   AF-A0A6I7MS15-F1
#
_cell.length_a   1.000
_cell.length_b   1.000
_cell.length_c   1.000
_cell.angle_alpha   90.00
_cell.angle_beta   90.00
_cell.angle_gamma   90.00
#
_symmetry.space_group_name_H-M   'P 1'
#
loop_
_entity.id
_entity.type
_entity.pdbx_description
1 polymer ?
#
loop_
_entity_poly.entity_id
_entity_poly.type
_entity_poly.pdbx_seq_one_letter_code
_entity_poly.pdbx_strand_id
1 'polypeptide(L)'
;MKDMLVRLTELPDISLEEKRLTDEKIIIRRPIAPEKSIICDWVMEHFGLYWKNETDVAFSQNPINCYIAQREGEILGFACYEVTAKNFFGPTGTKDGWRGKGIGKVLLIKSLMALKEMGYAYAIIGGVGPAEFYKNTVKAVEIEGSEISIYQNMIRKKHE
;
A
#
# COMPACT_ATOMS: atom_id res chain seq x y z
N MET A 1 -16.28 5.10 -1.13
CA MET A 1 -15.02 5.02 -1.90
C MET A 1 -15.17 3.82 -2.82
N LYS A 2 -14.73 3.93 -4.07
CA LYS A 2 -14.80 2.83 -5.03
C LYS A 2 -13.52 1.99 -4.95
N ASP A 3 -13.61 0.75 -5.38
CA ASP A 3 -12.46 -0.12 -5.59
C ASP A 3 -12.06 -0.11 -7.08
N MET A 4 -10.80 -0.44 -7.36
CA MET A 4 -10.30 -0.53 -8.72
C MET A 4 -9.62 -1.87 -9.00
N LEU A 5 -9.80 -2.41 -10.20
CA LEU A 5 -9.17 -3.62 -10.70
C LEU A 5 -7.89 -3.27 -11.47
N VAL A 6 -6.80 -4.00 -11.22
CA VAL A 6 -5.54 -3.87 -11.94
C VAL A 6 -5.11 -5.21 -12.54
N ARG A 7 -4.60 -5.19 -13.79
CA ARG A 7 -3.98 -6.35 -14.44
C ARG A 7 -2.52 -6.45 -14.04
N LEU A 8 -2.13 -7.55 -13.38
CA LEU A 8 -0.77 -7.71 -12.84
C LEU A 8 0.25 -8.14 -13.90
N THR A 9 -0.20 -8.57 -15.07
CA THR A 9 0.66 -8.94 -16.20
C THR A 9 1.27 -7.73 -16.91
N GLU A 10 0.68 -6.54 -16.77
CA GLU A 10 1.06 -5.30 -17.48
C GLU A 10 1.61 -4.21 -16.53
N LEU A 11 2.16 -4.59 -15.38
CA LEU A 11 2.77 -3.63 -14.46
C LEU A 11 3.94 -2.91 -15.14
N PRO A 12 4.06 -1.59 -14.99
CA PRO A 12 5.15 -0.83 -15.62
C PRO A 12 6.48 -1.15 -14.97
N ASP A 13 7.56 -1.02 -15.74
CA ASP A 13 8.92 -1.02 -15.19
C ASP A 13 9.13 0.22 -14.31
N ILE A 14 9.73 0.00 -13.14
CA ILE A 14 10.03 1.03 -12.13
C ILE A 14 11.53 1.17 -11.87
N SER A 15 12.39 0.49 -12.64
CA SER A 15 13.83 0.45 -12.40
C SER A 15 14.47 1.84 -12.34
N LEU A 16 14.00 2.80 -13.14
CA LEU A 16 14.50 4.18 -13.12
C LEU A 16 14.06 4.94 -11.86
N GLU A 17 12.80 4.79 -11.45
CA GLU A 17 12.28 5.38 -10.22
C GLU A 17 12.94 4.81 -8.98
N GLU A 18 13.15 3.49 -8.93
CA GLU A 18 13.90 2.84 -7.86
C GLU A 18 15.34 3.36 -7.77
N LYS A 19 16.01 3.49 -8.91
CA LYS A 19 17.36 4.05 -8.97
C LYS A 19 17.38 5.48 -8.45
N ARG A 20 16.48 6.35 -8.90
CA ARG A 20 16.39 7.74 -8.41
C ARG A 20 16.17 7.82 -6.91
N LEU A 21 15.25 7.00 -6.37
CA LEU A 21 15.02 6.94 -4.92
C LEU A 21 16.27 6.47 -4.17
N THR A 22 16.98 5.48 -4.72
CA THR A 22 18.24 4.98 -4.16
C THR A 22 19.32 6.06 -4.15
N ASP A 23 19.47 6.83 -5.25
CA ASP A 23 20.40 7.96 -5.36
C ASP A 23 20.07 9.07 -4.32
N GLU A 24 18.79 9.23 -3.98
CA GLU A 24 18.31 10.11 -2.91
C GLU A 24 18.40 9.49 -1.49
N LYS A 25 19.05 8.33 -1.37
CA LYS A 25 19.21 7.55 -0.13
C LYS A 25 17.89 7.06 0.48
N ILE A 26 16.86 6.91 -0.34
CA ILE A 26 15.58 6.32 0.06
C ILE A 26 15.60 4.83 -0.26
N ILE A 27 15.36 4.02 0.78
CA ILE A 27 15.34 2.56 0.68
C ILE A 27 13.89 2.10 0.72
N ILE A 28 13.48 1.27 -0.24
CA ILE A 28 12.19 0.58 -0.23
C ILE A 28 12.41 -0.91 -0.01
N ARG A 29 11.81 -1.45 1.05
CA ARG A 29 12.00 -2.85 1.47
C ARG A 29 10.81 -3.38 2.25
N ARG A 30 10.75 -4.70 2.45
CA ARG A 30 9.89 -5.28 3.49
C ARG A 30 10.53 -5.05 4.86
N PRO A 31 9.76 -4.68 5.90
CA PRO A 31 10.27 -4.64 7.25
C PRO A 31 10.51 -6.04 7.79
N ILE A 32 11.21 -6.15 8.92
CA ILE A 32 11.38 -7.40 9.69
C ILE A 32 10.61 -7.33 11.02
N ALA A 33 10.39 -8.50 11.65
CA ALA A 33 9.53 -8.61 12.84
C ALA A 33 9.87 -7.65 14.00
N PRO A 34 11.15 -7.38 14.36
CA PRO A 34 11.48 -6.42 15.42
C PRO A 34 11.00 -4.98 15.19
N GLU A 35 10.67 -4.63 13.94
CA GLU A 35 10.24 -3.29 13.56
C GLU A 35 8.72 -3.09 13.65
N LYS A 36 7.97 -4.15 13.99
CA LYS A 36 6.50 -4.17 13.98
C LYS A 36 5.89 -2.97 14.70
N SER A 37 6.21 -2.79 15.97
CA SER A 37 5.59 -1.73 16.79
C SER A 37 5.95 -0.34 16.28
N ILE A 38 7.23 -0.10 15.93
CA ILE A 38 7.69 1.19 15.40
C ILE A 38 6.89 1.60 14.16
N ILE A 39 6.68 0.66 13.23
CA ILE A 39 5.96 0.93 11.98
C ILE A 39 4.45 1.08 12.25
N CYS A 40 3.87 0.21 13.07
CA CYS A 40 2.44 0.29 13.41
C CYS A 40 2.09 1.59 14.13
N ASP A 41 2.93 2.03 15.06
CA ASP A 41 2.73 3.26 15.82
C ASP A 41 2.88 4.49 14.91
N TRP A 42 3.86 4.47 13.99
CA TRP A 42 3.98 5.51 12.97
C TRP A 42 2.74 5.59 12.08
N VAL A 43 2.19 4.45 11.64
CA VAL A 43 0.94 4.42 10.86
C VAL A 43 -0.23 4.94 11.68
N MET A 44 -0.34 4.59 12.97
CA MET A 44 -1.36 5.12 13.87
C MET A 44 -1.32 6.64 13.95
N GLU A 45 -0.13 7.20 14.14
CA GLU A 45 0.07 8.65 14.29
C GLU A 45 -0.30 9.42 13.01
N HIS A 46 0.06 8.88 11.83
CA HIS A 46 -0.07 9.61 10.57
C HIS A 46 -1.35 9.29 9.78
N PHE A 47 -1.91 8.09 9.95
CA PHE A 47 -3.03 7.59 9.14
C PHE A 47 -4.18 6.98 9.96
N GLY A 48 -4.00 6.84 11.28
CA GLY A 48 -5.04 6.45 12.21
C GLY A 48 -5.21 4.94 12.43
N LEU A 49 -6.18 4.63 13.29
CA LEU A 49 -6.33 3.31 13.91
C LEU A 49 -6.61 2.17 12.94
N TYR A 50 -7.45 2.40 11.92
CA TYR A 50 -7.82 1.33 10.99
C TYR A 50 -6.62 0.86 10.18
N TRP A 51 -5.84 1.79 9.64
CA TRP A 51 -4.64 1.46 8.87
C TRP A 51 -3.54 0.88 9.74
N LYS A 52 -3.42 1.31 11.01
CA LYS A 52 -2.53 0.65 11.97
C LYS A 52 -2.91 -0.83 12.14
N ASN A 53 -4.19 -1.14 12.27
CA ASN A 53 -4.64 -2.53 12.49
C ASN A 53 -4.39 -3.40 11.26
N GLU A 54 -4.64 -2.89 10.06
CA GLU A 54 -4.31 -3.60 8.81
C GLU A 54 -2.79 -3.78 8.64
N THR A 55 -2.00 -2.77 9.02
CA THR A 55 -0.53 -2.88 9.07
C THR A 55 -0.08 -3.95 10.05
N ASP A 56 -0.70 -4.04 11.23
CA ASP A 56 -0.42 -5.09 12.22
C ASP A 56 -0.63 -6.50 11.65
N VAL A 57 -1.73 -6.69 10.90
CA VAL A 57 -2.03 -7.94 10.19
C VAL A 57 -0.95 -8.27 9.16
N ALA A 58 -0.36 -7.27 8.49
CA ALA A 58 0.75 -7.51 7.54
C ALA A 58 1.92 -8.27 8.18
N PHE A 59 2.18 -8.00 9.47
CA PHE A 59 3.24 -8.66 10.24
C PHE A 59 2.91 -10.08 10.69
N SER A 60 1.70 -10.59 10.41
CA SER A 60 1.34 -12.00 10.65
C SER A 60 1.88 -12.95 9.57
N GLN A 61 2.45 -12.42 8.50
CA GLN A 61 2.97 -13.18 7.36
C GLN A 61 4.50 -13.18 7.34
N ASN A 62 5.09 -14.24 6.79
CA ASN A 62 6.53 -14.32 6.56
C ASN A 62 6.80 -14.86 5.14
N PRO A 63 7.26 -14.04 4.17
CA PRO A 63 7.64 -12.63 4.33
C PRO A 63 6.46 -11.72 4.69
N ILE A 64 6.77 -10.59 5.36
CA ILE A 64 5.78 -9.60 5.78
C ILE A 64 5.11 -8.97 4.57
N ASN A 65 3.78 -8.86 4.59
CA ASN A 65 3.00 -8.30 3.49
C ASN A 65 2.87 -6.77 3.54
N CYS A 66 3.99 -6.11 3.76
CA CYS A 66 4.11 -4.67 3.79
C CYS A 66 5.45 -4.26 3.18
N TYR A 67 5.46 -3.21 2.38
CA TYR A 67 6.66 -2.48 2.02
C TYR A 67 6.70 -1.16 2.77
N ILE A 68 7.89 -0.76 3.20
CA ILE A 68 8.16 0.57 3.76
C ILE A 68 9.16 1.31 2.88
N ALA A 69 9.05 2.64 2.88
CA ALA A 69 10.07 3.55 2.37
C ALA A 69 10.73 4.27 3.56
N GLN A 70 12.05 4.32 3.60
CA GLN A 70 12.77 4.98 4.68
C GLN A 70 14.00 5.76 4.19
N ARG A 71 14.42 6.76 4.95
CA ARG A 71 15.69 7.49 4.78
C ARG A 71 16.27 7.81 6.15
N GLU A 72 17.54 7.46 6.38
CA GLU A 72 18.27 7.77 7.62
C GLU A 72 17.51 7.36 8.91
N GLY A 73 16.76 6.26 8.86
CA GLY A 73 15.96 5.74 9.98
C GLY A 73 14.55 6.33 10.08
N GLU A 74 14.21 7.35 9.29
CA GLU A 74 12.88 7.95 9.22
C GLU A 74 11.98 7.17 8.25
N ILE A 75 10.76 6.82 8.67
CA ILE A 75 9.73 6.22 7.82
C ILE A 75 9.10 7.32 6.95
N LEU A 76 9.13 7.12 5.64
CA LEU A 76 8.62 8.06 4.64
C LEU A 76 7.30 7.60 4.03
N GLY A 77 6.99 6.31 4.09
CA GLY A 77 5.78 5.73 3.53
C GLY A 77 5.69 4.24 3.77
N PHE A 78 4.50 3.69 3.56
CA PHE A 78 4.21 2.28 3.69
C PHE A 78 3.14 1.84 2.68
N ALA A 79 3.12 0.56 2.34
CA ALA A 79 2.05 -0.05 1.55
C ALA A 79 1.87 -1.51 1.95
N CYS A 80 0.67 -1.84 2.42
CA CYS A 80 0.27 -3.21 2.70
C CYS A 80 -0.43 -3.83 1.49
N TYR A 81 -0.50 -5.15 1.50
CA TYR A 81 -1.24 -5.95 0.53
C TYR A 81 -1.67 -7.26 1.18
N GLU A 82 -2.74 -7.89 0.72
CA GLU A 82 -3.22 -9.17 1.24
C GLU A 82 -3.53 -9.13 2.76
N VAL A 83 -3.94 -7.96 3.31
CA VAL A 83 -4.17 -7.77 4.75
C VAL A 83 -5.64 -7.59 5.13
N THR A 84 -6.38 -6.76 4.41
CA THR A 84 -7.80 -6.52 4.70
C THR A 84 -8.67 -7.65 4.14
N ALA A 85 -8.32 -8.08 2.92
CA ALA A 85 -8.93 -9.21 2.23
C ALA A 85 -7.89 -9.85 1.29
N LYS A 86 -8.19 -11.06 0.84
CA LYS A 86 -7.40 -11.73 -0.20
C LYS A 86 -7.43 -10.92 -1.48
N ASN A 87 -6.28 -10.83 -2.15
CA ASN A 87 -6.05 -10.13 -3.40
C ASN A 87 -6.25 -8.59 -3.35
N PHE A 88 -6.23 -7.99 -2.16
CA PHE A 88 -6.36 -6.54 -1.99
C PHE A 88 -5.00 -5.87 -1.82
N PHE A 89 -4.79 -4.76 -2.50
CA PHE A 89 -3.76 -3.77 -2.21
C PHE A 89 -4.34 -2.67 -1.32
N GLY A 90 -3.59 -2.30 -0.29
CA GLY A 90 -3.97 -1.29 0.70
C GLY A 90 -3.93 -1.84 2.13
N PRO A 91 -3.86 -0.96 3.14
CA PRO A 91 -3.72 0.49 3.01
C PRO A 91 -2.33 0.93 2.51
N THR A 92 -2.20 2.20 2.10
CA THR A 92 -0.93 2.78 1.64
C THR A 92 -0.87 4.27 1.94
N GLY A 93 0.30 4.76 2.31
CA GLY A 93 0.49 6.17 2.68
C GLY A 93 1.91 6.65 2.45
N THR A 94 2.07 7.93 2.12
CA THR A 94 3.36 8.63 2.04
C THR A 94 3.29 9.87 2.91
N LYS A 95 4.33 10.10 3.72
CA LYS A 95 4.49 11.28 4.59
C LYS A 95 4.36 12.55 3.76
N ASP A 96 3.66 13.56 4.29
CA ASP A 96 3.20 14.73 3.53
C ASP A 96 4.30 15.45 2.75
N GLY A 97 5.45 15.74 3.37
CA GLY A 97 6.60 16.39 2.72
C GLY A 97 7.31 15.54 1.65
N TRP A 98 6.94 14.26 1.53
CA TRP A 98 7.52 13.30 0.59
C TRP A 98 6.56 12.86 -0.51
N ARG A 99 5.32 13.37 -0.51
CA ARG A 99 4.36 13.15 -1.60
C ARG A 99 4.88 13.76 -2.90
N GLY A 100 4.49 13.18 -4.04
CA GLY A 100 4.95 13.62 -5.36
C GLY A 100 6.39 13.25 -5.73
N LYS A 101 7.17 12.66 -4.81
CA LYS A 101 8.56 12.23 -5.06
C LYS A 101 8.69 10.79 -5.55
N GLY A 102 7.62 10.19 -6.08
CA GLY A 102 7.64 8.83 -6.64
C GLY A 102 7.63 7.66 -5.63
N ILE A 103 7.70 7.93 -4.32
CA ILE A 103 7.66 6.89 -3.27
C ILE A 103 6.39 6.03 -3.38
N GLY A 104 5.21 6.67 -3.41
CA GLY A 104 3.94 5.96 -3.52
C GLY A 104 3.83 5.09 -4.78
N LYS A 105 4.41 5.53 -5.91
CA LYS A 105 4.43 4.74 -7.16
C LYS A 105 5.24 3.45 -6.97
N VAL A 106 6.44 3.55 -6.42
CA VAL A 106 7.30 2.37 -6.21
C VAL A 106 6.69 1.43 -5.17
N LEU A 107 6.16 1.95 -4.06
CA LEU A 107 5.45 1.15 -3.05
C LEU A 107 4.26 0.40 -3.65
N LEU A 108 3.42 1.07 -4.45
CA LEU A 108 2.29 0.45 -5.15
C LEU A 108 2.77 -0.72 -6.03
N ILE A 109 3.73 -0.47 -6.90
CA ILE A 109 4.12 -1.45 -7.92
C ILE A 109 4.84 -2.64 -7.28
N LYS A 110 5.68 -2.43 -6.25
CA LYS A 110 6.28 -3.52 -5.46
C LYS A 110 5.22 -4.42 -4.82
N SER A 111 4.20 -3.83 -4.21
CA SER A 111 3.11 -4.60 -3.60
C SER A 111 2.28 -5.37 -4.64
N LEU A 112 2.00 -4.78 -5.81
CA LEU A 112 1.30 -5.47 -6.90
C LEU A 112 2.15 -6.58 -7.52
N MET A 113 3.47 -6.39 -7.65
CA MET A 113 4.39 -7.46 -8.05
C MET A 113 4.38 -8.61 -7.04
N ALA A 114 4.32 -8.31 -5.72
CA ALA A 114 4.19 -9.34 -4.71
C ALA A 114 2.88 -10.12 -4.81
N LEU A 115 1.76 -9.46 -5.08
CA LEU A 115 0.49 -10.15 -5.37
C LEU A 115 0.58 -11.04 -6.62
N LYS A 116 1.30 -10.59 -7.65
CA LYS A 116 1.56 -11.40 -8.85
C LYS A 116 2.38 -12.65 -8.52
N GLU A 117 3.43 -12.50 -7.70
CA GLU A 117 4.28 -13.60 -7.23
C GLU A 117 3.49 -14.62 -6.38
N MET A 118 2.44 -14.18 -5.68
CA MET A 118 1.50 -15.05 -4.97
C MET A 118 0.57 -15.86 -5.89
N GLY A 119 0.59 -15.59 -7.21
CA GLY A 119 -0.20 -16.31 -8.20
C GLY A 119 -1.47 -15.58 -8.66
N TYR A 120 -1.70 -14.33 -8.25
CA TYR A 120 -2.82 -13.54 -8.76
C TYR A 120 -2.51 -13.00 -10.17
N ALA A 121 -3.51 -13.08 -11.07
CA ALA A 121 -3.44 -12.45 -12.39
C ALA A 121 -3.94 -10.99 -12.40
N TYR A 122 -4.82 -10.68 -11.46
CA TYR A 122 -5.43 -9.37 -11.24
C TYR A 122 -5.43 -9.06 -9.75
N ALA A 123 -5.42 -7.79 -9.36
CA ALA A 123 -5.59 -7.37 -7.97
C ALA A 123 -6.65 -6.28 -7.82
N ILE A 124 -7.15 -6.13 -6.60
CA ILE A 124 -8.11 -5.09 -6.22
C ILE A 124 -7.37 -4.03 -5.42
N ILE A 125 -7.53 -2.77 -5.78
CA ILE A 125 -7.09 -1.62 -4.99
C ILE A 125 -8.31 -1.16 -4.20
N GLY A 126 -8.29 -1.38 -2.88
CA GLY A 126 -9.44 -1.13 -2.02
C GLY A 126 -9.54 0.33 -1.58
N GLY A 127 -10.76 0.88 -1.55
CA GLY A 127 -11.04 2.18 -0.93
C GLY A 127 -10.24 3.33 -1.53
N VAL A 128 -10.34 3.53 -2.84
CA VAL A 128 -9.45 4.40 -3.60
C VAL A 128 -9.61 5.89 -3.31
N GLY A 129 -8.47 6.58 -3.13
CA GLY A 129 -8.34 8.03 -3.21
C GLY A 129 -6.87 8.47 -3.34
N PRO A 130 -6.47 9.24 -4.37
CA PRO A 130 -7.22 9.61 -5.58
C PRO A 130 -7.18 8.53 -6.69
N ALA A 131 -8.31 8.28 -7.36
CA ALA A 131 -8.41 7.25 -8.42
C ALA A 131 -7.50 7.50 -9.63
N GLU A 132 -7.30 8.77 -9.97
CA GLU A 132 -6.49 9.18 -11.11
C GLU A 132 -5.02 8.74 -10.96
N PHE A 133 -4.51 8.65 -9.73
CA PHE A 133 -3.18 8.12 -9.46
C PHE A 133 -3.05 6.66 -9.92
N TYR A 134 -4.01 5.81 -9.55
CA TYR A 134 -3.96 4.37 -9.89
C TYR A 134 -4.24 4.13 -11.37
N LYS A 135 -5.18 4.89 -11.95
CA LYS A 135 -5.45 4.87 -13.39
C LYS A 135 -4.20 5.19 -14.21
N ASN A 136 -3.49 6.27 -13.87
CA ASN A 136 -2.32 6.69 -14.62
C ASN A 136 -1.07 5.84 -14.34
N THR A 137 -0.96 5.28 -13.13
CA THR A 137 0.24 4.53 -12.73
C THR A 137 0.18 3.07 -13.20
N VAL A 138 -0.96 2.40 -13.07
CA VAL A 138 -1.07 0.95 -13.33
C VAL A 138 -2.26 0.57 -14.20
N LYS A 139 -2.87 1.56 -14.90
CA LYS A 139 -4.04 1.35 -15.76
C LYS A 139 -5.20 0.69 -15.02
N ALA A 140 -5.33 0.97 -13.72
CA ALA A 140 -6.43 0.45 -12.93
C ALA A 140 -7.76 0.98 -13.47
N VAL A 141 -8.80 0.15 -13.43
CA VAL A 141 -10.16 0.50 -13.84
C VAL A 141 -11.10 0.41 -12.66
N GLU A 142 -12.10 1.27 -12.57
CA GLU A 142 -13.11 1.18 -11.52
C GLU A 142 -13.88 -0.14 -11.61
N ILE A 143 -14.18 -0.74 -10.45
CA ILE A 143 -15.07 -1.89 -10.36
C ILE A 143 -16.50 -1.35 -10.18
N GLU A 144 -17.39 -1.65 -11.13
CA GLU A 144 -18.79 -1.23 -11.07
C GLU A 144 -19.48 -1.80 -9.82
N GLY A 145 -20.27 -0.97 -9.13
CA GLY A 145 -20.98 -1.36 -7.90
C GLY A 145 -20.11 -1.42 -6.63
N SER A 146 -18.82 -1.10 -6.72
CA SER A 146 -17.89 -1.16 -5.57
C SER A 146 -18.03 0.00 -4.57
N GLU A 147 -19.02 0.88 -4.73
CA GLU A 147 -19.38 1.86 -3.70
C GLU A 147 -19.76 1.16 -2.38
N ILE A 148 -20.30 -0.06 -2.49
CA ILE A 148 -20.58 -0.99 -1.40
C ILE A 148 -19.53 -2.11 -1.46
N SER A 149 -18.37 -1.84 -0.88
CA SER A 149 -17.24 -2.78 -0.82
C SER A 149 -17.32 -3.71 0.42
N ILE A 150 -16.26 -4.47 0.69
CA ILE A 150 -16.08 -5.34 1.86
C ILE A 150 -16.28 -4.60 3.20
N TYR A 151 -16.21 -3.27 3.18
CA TYR A 151 -16.38 -2.40 4.34
C TYR A 151 -17.84 -2.06 4.68
N GLN A 152 -18.84 -2.55 3.92
CA GLN A 152 -20.25 -2.14 4.06
C GLN A 152 -20.82 -2.29 5.48
N ASN A 153 -20.41 -3.34 6.21
CA ASN A 153 -20.86 -3.64 7.57
C ASN A 153 -19.74 -3.46 8.62
N MET A 154 -18.67 -2.73 8.27
CA MET A 154 -17.55 -2.51 9.17
C MET A 154 -18.00 -1.71 10.40
N ILE A 155 -17.74 -2.23 11.60
CA ILE A 155 -18.01 -1.52 12.85
C ILE A 155 -17.13 -0.27 12.90
N ARG A 156 -17.76 0.89 13.07
CA ARG A 156 -17.07 2.17 13.19
C ARG A 156 -17.11 2.66 14.64
N LYS A 157 -16.01 3.26 15.11
CA LYS A 157 -16.09 4.04 16.35
C LYS A 157 -17.13 5.13 16.13
N LYS A 158 -18.11 5.22 17.01
CA LYS A 158 -18.96 6.41 17.07
C LYS A 158 -18.04 7.57 17.47
N HIS A 159 -18.12 8.67 16.73
CA HIS A 159 -17.54 9.91 17.20
C HIS A 159 -18.32 10.30 18.47
N GLU A 160 -17.63 10.38 19.60
CA GLU A 160 -18.12 11.09 20.78
C GLU A 160 -17.89 12.59 20.58
#